data_AF-X1V566-F1
#
_entry.id   AF-X1V566-F1
#
_cell.length_a   1.000
_cell.length_b   1.000
_cell.length_c   1.000
_cell.angle_alpha   90.00
_cell.angle_beta   90.00
_cell.angle_gamma   90.00
#
_symmetry.space_group_name_H-M   'P 1'
#
loop_
_entity.id
_entity.type
_entity.pdbx_description
1 polymer ?
#
loop_
_entity_poly.entity_id
_entity_poly.type
_entity_poly.pdbx_seq_one_letter_code
_entity_poly.pdbx_strand_id
1 'polypeptide(L)' 'MVINELKCSNGTKVIFEETPYFFKLTIGHKTWYWERETGKYDGVSFDWKGD' A
#
# COMPACT_ATOMS: atom_id res chain seq x y z
N MET A 1 13.43 -4.99 -3.45
CA MET A 1 12.18 -4.22 -3.42
C MET A 1 11.38 -4.66 -4.63
N VAL A 2 10.26 -5.35 -4.41
CA VAL A 2 9.36 -5.76 -5.50
C VAL A 2 8.18 -4.80 -5.50
N ILE A 3 7.87 -4.22 -6.65
CA ILE A 3 6.74 -3.31 -6.82
C ILE A 3 5.83 -3.91 -7.89
N ASN A 4 4.60 -4.27 -7.48
CA ASN A 4 3.56 -4.71 -8.39
C ASN A 4 2.50 -3.62 -8.49
N GLU A 5 2.29 -3.12 -9.69
CA GLU A 5 1.31 -2.07 -9.99
C GLU A 5 0.18 -2.64 -10.83
N LEU A 6 -1.06 -2.39 -10.42
CA LEU A 6 -2.25 -2.76 -11.14
C LEU A 6 -3.17 -1.54 -11.28
N LYS A 7 -3.57 -1.26 -12.52
CA LYS A 7 -4.56 -0.22 -12.82
C LYS A 7 -5.92 -0.87 -13.00
N CYS A 8 -6.86 -0.53 -12.13
CA CYS A 8 -8.24 -1.02 -12.20
C CYS A 8 -8.99 -0.33 -13.35
N SER A 9 -10.02 -0.99 -13.87
CA SER A 9 -10.90 -0.48 -14.94
C SER A 9 -11.63 0.83 -14.58
N ASN A 10 -11.83 1.10 -13.29
CA ASN A 10 -12.39 2.35 -12.77
C ASN A 10 -11.36 3.49 -12.61
N GLY A 11 -10.12 3.30 -13.08
CA GLY A 11 -9.05 4.29 -12.97
C GLY A 11 -8.28 4.27 -11.65
N THR A 12 -8.74 3.49 -10.66
CA THR A 12 -8.03 3.33 -9.39
C THR A 12 -6.69 2.63 -9.60
N LYS A 13 -5.64 3.18 -8.99
CA LYS A 13 -4.30 2.61 -8.99
C LYS A 13 -4.10 1.79 -7.72
N VAL A 14 -3.65 0.55 -7.88
CA VAL A 14 -3.23 -0.36 -6.82
C VAL A 14 -1.73 -0.57 -6.93
N ILE A 15 -1.00 -0.33 -5.85
CA ILE A 15 0.44 -0.54 -5.79
C ILE A 15 0.74 -1.42 -4.59
N PHE A 16 1.37 -2.56 -4.81
CA PHE A 16 1.88 -3.42 -3.77
C PHE A 16 3.40 -3.36 -3.76
N GLU A 17 3.97 -2.97 -2.63
CA GLU A 17 5.42 -2.87 -2.43
C GLU A 17 5.85 -3.85 -1.34
N GLU A 18 6.84 -4.68 -1.68
CA GLU A 18 7.47 -5.60 -0.75
C GLU A 18 8.88 -5.10 -0.41
N THR A 19 9.07 -4.78 0.87
CA THR A 19 10.36 -4.38 1.43
C THR A 19 10.89 -5.47 2.37
N PRO A 20 12.17 -5.40 2.81
CA PRO A 20 12.70 -6.32 3.81
C PRO A 20 11.98 -6.27 5.17
N TYR A 21 11.32 -5.16 5.50
CA TYR A 21 10.76 -4.91 6.83
C TYR A 21 9.23 -4.96 6.87
N PHE A 22 8.58 -4.46 5.81
CA PHE A 22 7.13 -4.35 5.73
C PHE A 22 6.58 -4.64 4.33
N PHE A 23 5.32 -5.03 4.28
CA PHE A 23 4.47 -4.97 3.10
C PHE A 23 3.70 -3.65 3.09
N LYS A 24 3.59 -3.02 1.92
CA LYS A 24 2.84 -1.79 1.72
C LYS A 24 1.86 -1.95 0.57
N LEU A 25 0.59 -1.68 0.83
CA LEU A 25 -0.47 -1.69 -0.18
C LEU A 25 -1.03 -0.28 -0.31
N THR A 26 -1.01 0.28 -1.50
CA THR A 26 -1.60 1.58 -1.82
C THR A 26 -2.79 1.35 -2.74
N ILE A 27 -3.97 1.84 -2.37
CA ILE A 27 -5.17 1.83 -3.22
C ILE A 27 -5.71 3.26 -3.27
N GLY A 28 -5.57 3.92 -4.42
CA GLY A 28 -5.92 5.34 -4.54
C GLY A 28 -5.10 6.20 -3.56
N HIS A 29 -5.78 6.83 -2.59
CA HIS A 29 -5.18 7.71 -1.57
C HIS A 29 -4.96 7.03 -0.20
N LYS A 30 -5.24 5.73 -0.11
CA LYS A 30 -5.10 4.97 1.13
C LYS A 30 -3.91 4.04 1.03
N THR A 31 -3.10 4.01 2.09
CA THR A 31 -1.95 3.13 2.17
C THR A 31 -2.02 2.32 3.46
N TRP A 32 -1.84 1.00 3.36
CA TRP A 32 -1.81 0.08 4.49
C TRP A 32 -0.43 -0.56 4.60
N TYR A 33 -0.02 -0.84 5.83
CA TYR A 33 1.27 -1.44 6.16
C TYR A 33 1.07 -2.70 7.01
N TRP A 34 1.91 -3.70 6.75
CA TRP A 34 2.01 -4.91 7.56
C TRP A 34 3.48 -5.23 7.81
N GLU A 35 3.81 -5.68 9.02
CA GLU A 35 5.12 -6.25 9.32
C GLU A 35 5.37 -7.50 8.46
N ARG A 36 6.57 -7.60 7.89
CA ARG A 36 6.90 -8.74 7.03
C ARG A 36 6.97 -10.05 7.80
N GLU A 37 7.64 -10.05 8.95
CA GLU A 37 7.92 -11.27 9.70
C GLU A 37 6.68 -11.84 10.39
N THR A 38 5.86 -10.95 10.97
CA THR A 38 4.70 -11.36 11.77
C THR A 38 3.39 -11.33 11.00
N GLY A 39 3.35 -10.66 9.84
CA GLY A 39 2.12 -10.39 9.10
C GLY A 39 1.15 -9.47 9.85
N LYS A 40 1.56 -8.90 10.98
CA LYS A 40 0.70 -8.04 11.79
C LYS A 40 0.45 -6.74 11.05
N TYR A 41 -0.80 -6.33 11.07
CA TYR A 41 -1.20 -5.02 10.57
C TYR A 41 -0.56 -3.94 11.44
N ASP A 42 0.24 -3.09 10.80
CA ASP A 42 1.04 -2.05 11.46
C ASP A 42 0.31 -0.70 11.46
N GLY A 43 -0.46 -0.42 10.40
CA GLY A 43 -1.31 0.77 10.35
C GLY A 43 -1.77 1.17 8.95
N VAL A 44 -2.51 2.29 8.90
CA VAL A 44 -2.97 2.93 7.67
C VAL A 44 -2.47 4.38 7.66
N SER A 45 -1.80 4.79 6.59
CA SER A 45 -1.54 6.20 6.32
C SER A 45 -2.53 6.68 5.25
N PHE A 46 -3.25 7.74 5.57
CA PHE A 46 -4.06 8.47 4.60
C PHE A 46 -3.20 9.58 4.02
N ASP A 47 -3.02 9.58 2.69
CA ASP A 47 -2.52 10.76 2.02
C ASP A 47 -3.70 11.74 1.96
N TRP A 48 -3.85 12.55 3.01
CA TRP A 48 -4.84 13.62 3.05
C TRP A 48 -4.32 14.74 2.14
N LYS A 49 -4.66 14.69 0.85
CA LYS A 49 -4.63 15.89 0.03
C LYS A 49 -5.79 16.75 0.51
N GLY A 50 -5.51 17.63 1.46
CA GLY A 50 -6.43 18.69 1.85
C GLY A 50 -6.75 19.55 0.64
N ASP A 51 -8.06 19.77 0.45
CA ASP A 51 -8.74 20.64 -0.53
C ASP A 51 -8.27 20.60 -2.00
#